data_AF-A0A7R9UTV8-F1
#
_entry.id   AF-A0A7R9UTV8-F1
#
_cell.length_a   1.000
_cell.length_b   1.000
_cell.length_c   1.000
_cell.angle_alpha   90.00
_cell.angle_beta   90.00
_cell.angle_gamma   90.00
#
_symmetry.space_group_name_H-M   'P 1'
#
loop_
_entity.id
_entity.type
_entity.pdbx_description
1 polymer ?
#
loop_
_entity_poly.entity_id
_entity_poly.type
_entity_poly.pdbx_seq_one_letter_code
_entity_poly.pdbx_strand_id
1 'polypeptide(L)'
;GLHIFFGAYPNMMRLFSELGLHERLHWKAHRMAFALRERPGEFTSFEFTPGVPAPFGMALAILRNTQMLSWGEKLAMVPALLPMLLGGQEFIDAQDDLSVTAFMRKHAMPERINE
;
A
#
# COMPACT_ATOMS: atom_id res chain seq x y z
N GLY A 1 -22.04 -2.29 -0.08
CA GLY A 1 -20.93 -2.43 0.90
C GLY A 1 -20.29 -1.07 1.12
N LEU A 2 -19.15 -1.03 1.81
CA LEU A 2 -18.29 0.16 1.82
C LEU A 2 -17.41 0.11 0.55
N HIS A 3 -17.57 1.07 -0.36
CA HIS A 3 -16.84 1.11 -1.63
C HIS A 3 -15.91 2.32 -1.68
N ILE A 4 -14.65 2.10 -2.06
CA ILE A 4 -13.62 3.13 -2.19
C ILE A 4 -13.13 3.16 -3.65
N PHE A 5 -13.03 4.34 -4.23
CA PHE A 5 -12.48 4.54 -5.58
C PHE A 5 -11.01 4.95 -5.49
N PHE A 6 -10.16 4.31 -6.28
CA PHE A 6 -8.73 4.61 -6.35
C PHE A 6 -8.39 5.35 -7.64
N GLY A 7 -7.40 6.24 -7.58
CA GLY A 7 -6.88 6.92 -8.78
C GLY A 7 -6.28 5.94 -9.81
N ALA A 8 -5.83 4.77 -9.36
CA ALA A 8 -5.30 3.70 -10.20
C ALA A 8 -6.39 2.88 -10.92
N TYR A 9 -7.65 3.34 -10.97
CA TYR A 9 -8.74 2.69 -11.71
C TYR A 9 -9.03 3.41 -13.03
N PRO A 10 -8.19 3.24 -14.07
CA PRO A 10 -8.26 4.05 -15.29
C PRO A 10 -9.59 3.91 -16.04
N ASN A 11 -10.16 2.71 -16.07
CA ASN A 11 -11.46 2.47 -16.73
C ASN A 11 -12.61 3.15 -15.98
N MET A 12 -12.57 3.15 -14.65
CA MET A 12 -13.56 3.88 -13.86
C MET A 12 -13.40 5.39 -14.07
N MET A 13 -12.17 5.92 -13.97
CA MET A 13 -11.92 7.35 -14.19
C MET A 13 -12.38 7.81 -15.57
N ARG A 14 -12.20 6.97 -16.60
CA ARG A 14 -12.74 7.21 -17.94
C ARG A 14 -14.26 7.29 -17.96
N LEU A 15 -14.95 6.33 -17.35
CA LEU A 15 -16.42 6.35 -17.25
C LEU A 15 -16.94 7.62 -16.55
N PHE A 16 -16.31 8.04 -15.44
CA PHE A 16 -16.65 9.28 -14.76
C PHE A 16 -16.39 10.52 -15.64
N SER A 17 -15.39 10.45 -16.54
CA SER A 17 -15.11 11.51 -17.52
C SER A 17 -16.19 11.61 -18.58
N GLU A 18 -16.52 10.47 -19.21
CA GLU A 18 -17.48 10.39 -20.32
C GLU A 18 -18.88 10.83 -19.91
N LEU A 19 -19.28 10.56 -18.66
CA LEU A 19 -20.57 10.94 -18.11
C LEU A 19 -20.59 12.31 -17.42
N GLY A 20 -19.43 12.98 -17.28
CA GLY A 20 -19.32 14.26 -16.58
C GLY A 20 -19.70 14.18 -15.10
N LEU A 21 -19.21 13.15 -14.39
CA LEU A 21 -19.56 12.85 -12.99
C LEU A 21 -18.40 12.99 -12.00
N HIS A 22 -17.29 13.62 -12.41
CA HIS A 22 -16.09 13.73 -11.58
C HIS A 22 -16.36 14.42 -10.23
N GLU A 23 -17.31 15.36 -10.19
CA GLU A 23 -17.71 16.07 -8.97
C GLU A 23 -18.33 15.16 -7.91
N ARG A 24 -18.79 13.96 -8.30
CA ARG A 24 -19.33 12.96 -7.37
C ARG A 24 -18.25 12.16 -6.65
N LEU A 25 -16.99 12.26 -7.10
CA LEU A 25 -15.84 11.64 -6.43
C LEU A 25 -15.23 12.61 -5.43
N HIS A 26 -15.48 12.35 -4.14
CA HIS A 26 -14.89 13.13 -3.06
C HIS A 26 -13.53 12.56 -2.63
N TRP A 27 -12.48 12.95 -3.35
CA TRP A 27 -11.11 12.59 -3.00
C TRP A 27 -10.75 12.98 -1.56
N LYS A 28 -10.08 12.07 -0.87
CA LYS A 28 -9.57 12.29 0.49
C LYS A 28 -8.06 12.56 0.44
N ALA A 29 -7.52 13.05 1.54
CA ALA A 29 -6.08 13.23 1.69
C ALA A 29 -5.36 11.92 1.37
N HIS A 30 -4.21 12.01 0.67
CA HIS A 30 -3.41 10.86 0.30
C HIS A 30 -2.68 10.31 1.54
N ARG A 31 -3.40 9.51 2.32
CA ARG A 31 -2.99 8.98 3.62
C ARG A 31 -3.67 7.65 3.86
N MET A 32 -2.93 6.71 4.44
CA MET A 32 -3.49 5.48 4.99
C MET A 32 -3.46 5.55 6.50
N ALA A 33 -4.62 5.48 7.16
CA ALA A 33 -4.75 5.53 8.61
C ALA A 33 -5.05 4.13 9.17
N PHE A 34 -4.37 3.77 10.25
CA PHE A 34 -4.48 2.48 10.92
C PHE A 34 -4.76 2.68 12.41
N ALA A 35 -5.68 1.90 12.96
CA ALA A 35 -5.89 1.82 14.40
C ALA A 35 -4.77 1.00 15.03
N LEU A 36 -4.30 1.40 16.21
CA LEU A 36 -3.25 0.69 16.93
C LEU A 36 -3.85 -0.32 17.91
N ARG A 37 -3.68 -1.61 17.62
CA ARG A 37 -4.21 -2.71 18.45
C ARG A 37 -3.66 -2.68 19.88
N GLU A 38 -2.37 -2.39 20.02
CA GLU A 38 -1.66 -2.35 21.31
C GLU A 38 -2.04 -1.10 22.14
N ARG A 39 -2.58 -0.06 21.50
CA ARG A 39 -2.94 1.24 22.12
C ARG A 39 -4.37 1.65 21.72
N PRO A 40 -5.40 1.08 22.37
CA PRO A 40 -6.80 1.33 22.01
C PRO A 40 -7.15 2.83 22.00
N GLY A 41 -7.80 3.28 20.92
CA GLY A 41 -8.18 4.69 20.72
C GLY A 41 -7.11 5.54 20.01
N GLU A 42 -5.89 5.03 19.86
CA GLU A 42 -4.84 5.69 19.09
C GLU A 42 -4.80 5.23 17.63
N PHE A 43 -4.42 6.16 16.76
CA PHE A 43 -4.27 5.93 15.33
C PHE A 43 -2.88 6.36 14.88
N THR A 44 -2.38 5.67 13.87
CA THR A 44 -1.19 6.06 13.13
C THR A 44 -1.49 6.16 11.65
N SER A 45 -0.59 6.76 10.89
CA SER A 45 -0.80 6.91 9.45
C SER A 45 0.48 6.90 8.64
N PHE A 46 0.37 6.43 7.41
CA PHE A 46 1.33 6.66 6.34
C PHE A 46 0.83 7.83 5.50
N GLU A 47 1.61 8.92 5.50
CA GLU A 47 1.28 10.13 4.75
C GLU A 47 2.13 10.24 3.49
N PHE A 48 1.47 10.35 2.35
CA PHE A 48 2.13 10.49 1.06
C PHE A 48 2.41 11.97 0.82
N THR A 49 3.69 12.29 0.66
CA THR A 49 4.11 13.69 0.51
C THR A 49 3.69 14.23 -0.87
N PRO A 50 2.96 15.36 -0.93
CA PRO A 50 2.58 15.96 -2.21
C PRO A 50 3.80 16.26 -3.08
N GLY A 51 3.70 15.99 -4.38
CA GLY A 51 4.77 16.21 -5.34
C GLY A 51 5.87 15.15 -5.38
N VAL A 52 5.90 14.19 -4.44
CA VAL A 52 6.83 13.06 -4.50
C VAL A 52 6.25 11.96 -5.40
N PRO A 53 6.94 11.55 -6.49
CA PRO A 53 6.42 10.55 -7.41
C PRO A 53 6.38 9.15 -6.78
N ALA A 54 5.53 8.27 -7.33
CA ALA A 54 5.57 6.85 -7.01
C ALA A 54 6.84 6.19 -7.61
N PRO A 55 7.43 5.17 -6.96
CA PRO A 55 7.08 4.60 -5.66
C PRO A 55 7.70 5.36 -4.46
N PHE A 56 8.48 6.42 -4.70
CA PHE A 56 9.24 7.13 -3.66
C PHE A 56 8.35 7.76 -2.58
N GLY A 57 7.15 8.22 -2.94
CA GLY A 57 6.18 8.75 -1.99
C GLY A 57 5.78 7.71 -0.93
N MET A 58 5.59 6.45 -1.35
CA MET A 58 5.30 5.33 -0.45
C MET A 58 6.51 4.98 0.41
N ALA A 59 7.70 4.89 -0.19
CA ALA A 59 8.93 4.62 0.55
C ALA A 59 9.17 5.65 1.66
N LEU A 60 9.00 6.94 1.36
CA LEU A 60 9.11 8.02 2.34
C LEU A 60 8.06 7.90 3.45
N ALA A 61 6.82 7.55 3.11
CA ALA A 61 5.75 7.35 4.09
C ALA A 61 6.08 6.19 5.06
N ILE A 62 6.56 5.05 4.53
CA ILE A 62 7.01 3.90 5.34
C ILE A 62 8.16 4.30 6.26
N LEU A 63 9.17 4.99 5.72
CA LEU A 63 10.35 5.39 6.48
C LEU A 63 9.98 6.36 7.62
N ARG A 64 9.05 7.29 7.39
CA ARG A 64 8.58 8.26 8.39
C ARG A 64 7.71 7.65 9.49
N ASN A 65 6.93 6.61 9.21
CA ASN A 65 6.09 5.99 10.23
C ASN A 65 6.94 5.19 11.23
N THR A 66 6.91 5.54 12.51
CA THR A 66 7.70 4.84 13.56
C THR A 66 6.84 3.97 14.49
N GLN A 67 5.52 3.94 14.27
CA GLN A 67 4.58 3.34 15.21
C GLN A 67 4.12 1.94 14.80
N MET A 68 4.20 1.59 13.51
CA MET A 68 3.78 0.27 13.03
C MET A 68 4.93 -0.72 12.85
N LEU A 69 6.05 -0.26 12.29
CA LEU A 69 7.18 -1.12 11.92
C LEU A 69 8.48 -0.55 12.46
N SER A 70 9.29 -1.41 13.06
CA SER A 70 10.67 -1.11 13.42
C SER A 70 11.54 -0.95 12.16
N TRP A 71 12.72 -0.37 12.34
CA TRP A 71 13.70 -0.23 11.25
C TRP A 71 14.15 -1.57 10.66
N GLY A 72 14.36 -2.57 11.51
CA GLY A 72 14.73 -3.92 11.07
C GLY A 72 13.65 -4.55 10.21
N GLU A 73 12.39 -4.41 10.61
CA GLU A 73 11.25 -4.96 9.85
C GLU A 73 11.09 -4.26 8.50
N LYS A 74 11.24 -2.93 8.43
CA LYS A 74 11.21 -2.19 7.16
C LYS A 74 12.27 -2.70 6.18
N LEU A 75 13.49 -2.97 6.66
CA LEU A 75 14.56 -3.51 5.81
C LEU A 75 14.26 -4.96 5.39
N ALA A 76 13.69 -5.77 6.29
CA ALA A 76 13.31 -7.14 5.99
C ALA A 76 12.19 -7.26 4.94
N MET A 77 11.45 -6.19 4.65
CA MET A 77 10.45 -6.16 3.56
C MET A 77 11.09 -6.01 2.17
N VAL A 78 12.32 -5.49 2.08
CA VAL A 78 12.95 -5.15 0.79
C VAL A 78 13.08 -6.36 -0.16
N PRO A 79 13.49 -7.57 0.29
CA PRO A 79 13.60 -8.74 -0.58
C PRO A 79 12.27 -9.20 -1.20
N ALA A 80 11.14 -8.85 -0.61
CA ALA A 80 9.80 -9.12 -1.16
C ALA A 80 9.35 -8.00 -2.11
N LEU A 81 9.52 -6.75 -1.70
CA LEU A 81 9.01 -5.59 -2.43
C LEU A 81 9.83 -5.23 -3.67
N LEU A 82 11.15 -5.37 -3.60
CA LEU A 82 12.02 -4.96 -4.70
C LEU A 82 11.79 -5.78 -5.98
N PRO A 83 11.69 -7.13 -5.92
CA PRO A 83 11.32 -7.92 -7.10
C PRO A 83 9.93 -7.59 -7.63
N MET A 84 8.97 -7.29 -6.76
CA MET A 84 7.62 -6.89 -7.18
C MET A 84 7.62 -5.56 -7.95
N LEU A 85 8.48 -4.61 -7.57
CA LEU A 85 8.60 -3.32 -8.26
C LEU A 85 9.33 -3.42 -9.61
N LEU A 86 10.25 -4.38 -9.76
CA LEU A 86 11.12 -4.50 -10.93
C LEU A 86 10.70 -5.59 -11.92
N GLY A 87 10.06 -6.66 -11.44
CA GLY A 87 9.81 -7.88 -12.19
C GLY A 87 8.56 -7.85 -13.08
N GLY A 88 7.75 -6.80 -12.99
CA GLY A 88 6.58 -6.62 -13.85
C GLY A 88 5.55 -7.76 -13.75
N GLN A 89 4.78 -7.97 -14.81
CA GLN A 89 3.67 -8.93 -14.83
C GLN A 89 4.12 -10.38 -14.67
N GLU A 90 5.22 -10.79 -15.33
CA GLU A 90 5.72 -12.18 -15.25
C GLU A 90 6.08 -12.57 -13.81
N PHE A 91 6.69 -11.67 -13.05
CA PHE A 91 6.98 -11.91 -11.65
C PHE A 91 5.69 -12.07 -10.82
N ILE A 92 4.69 -11.22 -11.06
CA ILE A 92 3.40 -11.24 -10.36
C ILE A 92 2.68 -12.57 -10.63
N ASP A 93 2.56 -12.96 -11.90
CA ASP A 93 1.86 -14.19 -12.30
C ASP A 93 2.53 -15.43 -11.69
N ALA A 94 3.86 -15.44 -11.59
CA ALA A 94 4.60 -16.54 -10.97
C ALA A 94 4.37 -16.70 -9.45
N GLN A 95 3.64 -15.78 -8.81
CA GLN A 95 3.28 -15.88 -7.39
C GLN A 95 1.81 -16.30 -7.15
N ASP A 96 1.02 -16.53 -8.20
CA ASP A 96 -0.45 -16.75 -8.08
C ASP A 96 -0.81 -17.99 -7.23
N ASP A 97 0.04 -19.03 -7.25
CA ASP A 97 -0.16 -20.24 -6.45
C ASP A 97 0.16 -20.05 -4.94
N LEU A 98 0.69 -18.88 -4.55
CA LEU A 98 1.06 -18.60 -3.16
C LEU A 98 -0.03 -17.81 -2.44
N SER A 99 -0.38 -18.24 -1.23
CA SER A 99 -1.08 -17.36 -0.30
C SER A 99 -0.17 -16.20 0.11
N VAL A 100 -0.77 -15.08 0.56
CA VAL A 100 -0.01 -13.92 1.07
C VAL A 100 1.00 -14.34 2.13
N THR A 101 0.58 -15.15 3.11
CA THR A 101 1.46 -15.69 4.16
C THR A 101 2.61 -16.51 3.59
N ALA A 102 2.35 -17.38 2.60
CA ALA A 102 3.37 -18.21 1.98
C ALA A 102 4.40 -17.37 1.22
N PHE A 103 3.94 -16.36 0.47
CA PHE A 103 4.80 -15.39 -0.21
C PHE A 103 5.68 -14.62 0.78
N MET A 104 5.09 -14.09 1.85
CA MET A 104 5.83 -13.34 2.88
C MET A 104 6.93 -14.18 3.52
N ARG A 105 6.63 -15.43 3.89
CA ARG A 105 7.61 -16.37 4.45
C ARG A 105 8.72 -16.73 3.46
N LYS A 106 8.37 -16.97 2.19
CA LYS A 106 9.34 -17.23 1.11
C LYS A 106 10.38 -16.11 0.98
N HIS A 107 9.97 -14.86 1.21
CA HIS A 107 10.84 -13.68 1.16
C HIS A 107 11.35 -13.22 2.54
N ALA A 108 11.24 -14.06 3.57
CA ALA A 108 11.70 -13.79 4.94
C ALA A 108 11.13 -12.49 5.55
N MET A 109 9.91 -12.12 5.19
CA MET A 109 9.21 -11.00 5.83
C MET A 109 8.83 -11.37 7.28
N PRO A 110 8.93 -10.43 8.23
CA PRO A 110 8.52 -10.65 9.62
C PRO A 110 7.05 -11.06 9.75
N GLU A 111 6.76 -12.07 10.59
CA GLU A 111 5.38 -12.56 10.82
C GLU A 111 4.45 -11.45 11.36
N ARG A 112 4.97 -10.49 12.14
CA ARG A 112 4.20 -9.34 12.66
C ARG A 112 3.49 -8.53 11.57
N ILE A 113 4.02 -8.53 10.34
CA ILE A 113 3.37 -7.82 9.21
C ILE A 113 2.07 -8.52 8.79
N ASN A 114 1.91 -9.80 9.14
CA ASN A 114 0.77 -10.64 8.79
C ASN A 114 -0.24 -10.80 9.95
N GLU A 115 0.00 -10.15 11.10
CA GLU A 115 -0.84 -10.15 12.31
C GLU A 115 -1.71 -8.90 12.43
#